data_AF-A0A3M6UIL0-F1
#
_entry.id   AF-A0A3M6UIL0-F1
#
_cell.length_a   1.000
_cell.length_b   1.000
_cell.length_c   1.000
_cell.angle_alpha   90.00
_cell.angle_beta   90.00
_cell.angle_gamma   90.00
#
_symmetry.space_group_name_H-M   'P 1'
#
loop_
_entity.id
_entity.type
_entity.pdbx_description
1 polymer ?
#
loop_
_entity_poly.entity_id
_entity_poly.type
_entity_poly.pdbx_seq_one_letter_code
_entity_poly.pdbx_strand_id
1 'polypeptide(L)'
;MAQSTPPPNISLPARNTAEFNAFLAKIADQITEEELEEMKFLCDRSQTNNSLPRGKLHAIINPREFLSFLRHHDKICLEDVSYLLWLLRNVGRSELAASVEEQDT
;
A
#
# COMPACT_ATOMS: atom_id res chain seq x y z
N MET A 1 -1.33 39.78 6.05
CA MET A 1 -0.65 38.48 6.18
C MET A 1 -1.70 37.41 6.04
N ALA A 2 -1.88 36.85 4.85
CA ALA A 2 -2.82 35.75 4.62
C ALA A 2 -1.98 34.49 4.36
N GLN A 3 -1.96 33.57 5.32
CA GLN A 3 -1.42 32.24 5.11
C GLN A 3 -2.39 31.50 4.19
N SER A 4 -2.03 31.42 2.91
CA SER A 4 -2.64 30.48 1.98
C SER A 4 -2.18 29.08 2.35
N THR A 5 -2.94 28.40 3.20
CA THR A 5 -2.90 26.93 3.26
C THR A 5 -3.38 26.40 1.91
N PRO A 6 -2.53 25.70 1.14
CA PRO A 6 -2.99 25.05 -0.07
C PRO A 6 -4.00 23.95 0.31
N PRO A 7 -5.04 23.71 -0.52
CA PRO A 7 -5.95 22.59 -0.31
C PRO A 7 -5.17 21.27 -0.41
N PRO A 8 -5.63 20.18 0.25
CA PRO A 8 -5.07 18.86 0.01
C PRO A 8 -5.46 18.45 -1.42
N ASN A 9 -4.62 18.81 -2.39
CA ASN A 9 -4.68 18.32 -3.75
C ASN A 9 -4.27 16.86 -3.71
N ILE A 10 -5.24 15.97 -3.54
CA ILE A 10 -5.06 14.52 -3.68
C ILE A 10 -5.19 14.14 -5.17
N SER A 11 -4.52 14.90 -6.04
CA SER A 11 -4.30 14.48 -7.43
C SER A 11 -2.95 13.78 -7.42
N LEU A 12 -2.90 12.46 -7.58
CA LEU A 12 -1.63 11.75 -7.74
C LEU A 12 -0.97 12.22 -9.05
N PRO A 13 0.17 12.95 -9.03
CA PRO A 13 0.93 13.13 -10.23
C PRO A 13 2.08 12.12 -10.20
N ALA A 14 2.13 11.28 -11.22
CA ALA A 14 3.12 10.24 -11.47
C ALA A 14 4.60 10.72 -11.54
N ARG A 15 5.12 11.51 -10.59
CA ARG A 15 6.48 12.09 -10.63
C ARG A 15 7.27 12.11 -9.33
N ASN A 16 6.66 11.89 -8.16
CA ASN A 16 7.39 11.89 -6.90
C ASN A 16 7.21 10.58 -6.13
N THR A 17 8.31 9.83 -6.03
CA THR A 17 8.47 8.71 -5.10
C THR A 17 8.07 9.08 -3.66
N ALA A 18 8.27 10.33 -3.26
CA ALA A 18 7.89 10.83 -1.94
C ALA A 18 6.37 10.91 -1.74
N GLU A 19 5.61 11.34 -2.76
CA GLU A 19 4.15 11.48 -2.68
C GLU A 19 3.48 10.10 -2.67
N PHE A 20 3.97 9.16 -3.47
CA PHE A 20 3.53 7.77 -3.43
C PHE A 20 3.83 7.10 -2.09
N ASN A 21 5.01 7.35 -1.51
CA ASN A 21 5.32 6.87 -0.17
C ASN A 21 4.39 7.47 0.89
N ALA A 22 4.01 8.75 0.78
CA ALA A 22 3.04 9.38 1.67
C ALA A 22 1.64 8.77 1.50
N PHE A 23 1.24 8.46 0.26
CA PHE A 23 0.01 7.76 -0.05
C PHE A 23 -0.03 6.36 0.55
N LEU A 24 1.01 5.56 0.32
CA LEU A 24 1.17 4.25 0.95
C LEU A 24 1.14 4.37 2.48
N ALA A 25 1.80 5.37 3.05
CA ALA A 25 1.77 5.60 4.49
C ALA A 25 0.35 5.88 5.01
N LYS A 26 -0.48 6.60 4.25
CA LYS A 26 -1.89 6.87 4.58
C LYS A 26 -2.76 5.60 4.47
N ILE A 27 -2.48 4.74 3.51
CA ILE A 27 -3.14 3.42 3.38
C ILE A 27 -2.74 2.53 4.57
N ALA A 28 -1.44 2.46 4.86
CA ALA A 28 -0.89 1.72 6.00
C ALA A 28 -1.44 2.20 7.35
N ASP A 29 -1.64 3.50 7.52
CA ASP A 29 -2.21 4.06 8.75
C ASP A 29 -3.65 3.59 9.00
N GLN A 30 -4.36 3.29 7.92
CA GLN A 30 -5.74 2.80 7.98
C GLN A 30 -5.80 1.29 8.21
N ILE A 31 -4.75 0.53 7.90
CA ILE A 31 -4.68 -0.94 8.06
C ILE A 31 -4.43 -1.27 9.53
N THR A 32 -5.28 -2.11 10.12
CA THR A 32 -5.09 -2.60 11.49
C THR A 32 -4.05 -3.71 11.56
N GLU A 33 -3.61 -4.05 12.78
CA GLU A 33 -2.68 -5.16 12.99
C GLU A 33 -3.25 -6.51 12.52
N GLU A 34 -4.54 -6.75 12.77
CA GLU A 34 -5.25 -7.96 12.31
C GLU A 34 -5.26 -8.06 10.78
N GLU A 35 -5.63 -6.98 10.09
CA GLU A 35 -5.63 -6.92 8.63
C GLU A 35 -4.22 -7.09 8.07
N LEU A 36 -3.20 -6.54 8.74
CA LEU A 36 -1.81 -6.73 8.37
C LEU A 36 -1.39 -8.20 8.47
N GLU A 37 -1.81 -8.91 9.52
CA GLU A 37 -1.56 -10.35 9.65
C GLU A 37 -2.22 -11.15 8.53
N GLU A 38 -3.47 -10.82 8.17
CA GLU A 38 -4.15 -11.41 7.02
C GLU A 38 -3.41 -11.12 5.70
N MET A 39 -2.96 -9.88 5.47
CA MET A 39 -2.18 -9.53 4.29
C MET A 39 -0.87 -10.31 4.21
N LYS A 40 -0.16 -10.49 5.32
CA LYS A 40 1.06 -11.32 5.38
C LYS A 40 0.76 -12.76 5.00
N PHE A 41 -0.34 -13.32 5.52
CA PHE A 41 -0.75 -14.68 5.19
C PHE A 41 -1.10 -14.86 3.71
N LEU A 42 -1.75 -13.86 3.12
CA LEU A 42 -2.03 -13.81 1.68
C LEU A 42 -0.75 -13.72 0.84
N CYS A 43 0.21 -12.89 1.26
CA CYS A 43 1.53 -12.80 0.65
C CYS A 43 2.33 -14.11 0.76
N ASP A 44 2.21 -14.83 1.88
CA ASP A 44 2.83 -16.15 2.11
C ASP A 44 2.22 -17.23 1.20
N ARG A 45 0.90 -17.18 1.00
CA ARG A 45 0.14 -18.11 0.15
C ARG A 45 0.17 -17.77 -1.34
N SER A 46 0.52 -16.54 -1.71
CA SER A 46 0.58 -16.12 -3.11
C SER A 46 1.62 -16.94 -3.86
N GLN A 47 1.17 -17.88 -4.71
CA GLN A 47 2.01 -18.67 -5.61
C GLN A 47 2.62 -17.83 -6.76
N THR A 48 2.66 -16.51 -6.62
CA THR A 48 3.30 -15.65 -7.62
C THR A 48 4.81 -15.88 -7.59
N ASN A 49 5.41 -16.00 -8.78
CA ASN A 49 6.80 -16.42 -9.05
C ASN A 49 7.90 -15.60 -8.33
N ASN A 50 7.53 -14.53 -7.62
CA ASN A 50 8.35 -13.76 -6.70
C ASN A 50 7.90 -14.06 -5.25
N SER A 51 8.28 -15.21 -4.68
CA SER A 51 7.98 -15.48 -3.27
C SER A 51 8.70 -14.47 -2.37
N LEU A 52 7.93 -13.72 -1.57
CA LEU A 52 8.48 -12.80 -0.57
C LEU A 52 9.19 -13.62 0.52
N PRO A 53 10.34 -13.14 1.06
CA PRO A 53 11.03 -13.88 2.11
C PRO A 53 10.19 -13.87 3.39
N ARG A 54 9.55 -15.02 3.66
CA ARG A 54 8.60 -15.24 4.79
C ARG A 54 9.13 -14.76 6.14
N GLY A 55 10.41 -14.99 6.40
CA GLY A 55 11.05 -14.56 7.64
C GLY A 55 11.06 -13.03 7.83
N LYS A 56 11.32 -12.26 6.76
CA LYS A 56 11.25 -10.79 6.82
C LYS A 56 9.81 -10.31 6.84
N LEU A 57 8.92 -10.96 6.08
CA LEU A 57 7.50 -10.63 6.03
C LEU A 57 6.83 -10.73 7.40
N HIS A 58 7.08 -11.81 8.15
CA HIS A 58 6.54 -11.97 9.51
C HIS A 58 7.18 -11.04 10.53
N ALA A 59 8.45 -10.66 10.35
CA ALA A 59 9.13 -9.73 11.24
C ALA A 59 8.57 -8.30 11.17
N ILE A 60 7.82 -7.96 10.12
CA ILE A 60 7.23 -6.65 9.95
C ILE A 60 6.01 -6.51 10.87
N ILE A 61 6.08 -5.66 11.87
CA ILE A 61 4.94 -5.36 12.76
C ILE A 61 4.18 -4.13 12.25
N ASN A 62 4.86 -3.22 11.55
CA ASN A 62 4.28 -1.96 11.10
C ASN A 62 3.69 -2.09 9.68
N PRO A 63 2.43 -1.69 9.44
CA PRO A 63 1.84 -1.70 8.09
C PRO A 63 2.61 -0.83 7.09
N ARG A 64 3.21 0.28 7.57
CA ARG A 64 4.04 1.16 6.73
C ARG A 64 5.29 0.44 6.21
N GLU A 65 5.95 -0.31 7.09
CA GLU A 65 7.10 -1.13 6.72
C GLU A 65 6.68 -2.25 5.77
N PHE A 66 5.48 -2.79 5.93
CA PHE A 66 4.95 -3.84 5.06
C PHE A 66 4.77 -3.34 3.62
N LEU A 67 4.15 -2.18 3.43
CA LEU A 67 3.98 -1.60 2.10
C LEU A 67 5.33 -1.20 1.49
N SER A 68 6.24 -0.63 2.29
CA SER A 68 7.61 -0.32 1.85
C SER A 68 8.34 -1.59 1.40
N PHE A 69 8.17 -2.69 2.12
CA PHE A 69 8.73 -3.99 1.78
C PHE A 69 8.17 -4.57 0.48
N LEU A 70 6.84 -4.51 0.28
CA LEU A 70 6.21 -4.91 -0.98
C LEU A 70 6.78 -4.11 -2.16
N ARG A 71 6.97 -2.80 -1.97
CA ARG A 71 7.57 -1.93 -2.99
C ARG A 71 9.02 -2.30 -3.27
N HIS A 72 9.81 -2.57 -2.24
CA HIS A 72 11.20 -2.99 -2.39
C HIS A 72 11.34 -4.33 -3.14
N HIS A 73 10.32 -5.18 -3.06
CA HIS A 73 10.25 -6.45 -3.74
C HIS A 73 9.55 -6.40 -5.11
N ASP A 74 9.34 -5.18 -5.65
CA ASP A 74 8.70 -4.94 -6.96
C ASP A 74 7.28 -5.55 -7.04
N LYS A 75 6.62 -5.74 -5.89
CA LYS A 75 5.23 -6.22 -5.84
C LYS A 75 4.24 -5.11 -6.09
N ILE A 76 4.58 -3.90 -5.66
CA ILE A 76 3.79 -2.69 -5.87
C ILE A 76 4.73 -1.60 -6.38
N CYS A 77 4.31 -0.92 -7.42
CA CYS A 77 5.05 0.16 -8.04
C CYS A 77 4.11 1.34 -8.30
N LEU A 78 4.68 2.49 -8.63
CA LEU A 78 3.90 3.68 -8.97
C LEU A 78 2.97 3.44 -10.16
N GLU A 79 3.38 2.59 -11.09
CA GLU A 79 2.63 2.23 -12.30
C GLU A 79 1.75 0.98 -12.11
N ASP A 80 1.98 0.21 -11.05
CA ASP A 80 1.20 -1.00 -10.78
C ASP A 80 0.95 -1.16 -9.27
N VAL A 81 -0.25 -0.77 -8.85
CA VAL A 81 -0.77 -1.01 -7.49
C VAL A 81 -1.73 -2.18 -7.45
N SER A 82 -1.84 -2.94 -8.54
CA SER A 82 -2.75 -4.08 -8.70
C SER A 82 -2.61 -5.10 -7.56
N TYR A 83 -1.38 -5.37 -7.12
CA TYR A 83 -1.12 -6.26 -6.00
C TYR A 83 -1.62 -5.70 -4.65
N LEU A 84 -1.50 -4.39 -4.44
CA LEU A 84 -2.05 -3.72 -3.25
C LEU A 84 -3.58 -3.76 -3.26
N LEU A 85 -4.19 -3.47 -4.40
CA LEU A 85 -5.64 -3.55 -4.59
C LEU A 85 -6.16 -4.97 -4.31
N TRP A 86 -5.45 -5.99 -4.82
CA TRP A 86 -5.77 -7.38 -4.52
C TRP A 86 -5.69 -7.69 -3.02
N LEU A 87 -4.62 -7.27 -2.33
CA LEU A 87 -4.51 -7.45 -0.87
C LEU A 87 -5.66 -6.77 -0.13
N LEU A 88 -5.94 -5.50 -0.45
CA LEU A 88 -7.01 -4.72 0.18
C LEU A 88 -8.39 -5.36 -0.04
N ARG A 89 -8.68 -5.81 -1.27
CA ARG A 89 -9.95 -6.52 -1.56
C ARG A 89 -10.07 -7.84 -0.81
N ASN A 90 -8.96 -8.58 -0.61
CA ASN A 90 -8.98 -9.86 0.10
C ASN A 90 -9.16 -9.71 1.61
N VAL A 91 -8.61 -8.66 2.23
CA VAL A 91 -8.85 -8.38 3.66
C VAL A 91 -10.20 -7.69 3.94
N GLY A 92 -11.05 -7.52 2.92
CA GLY A 92 -12.35 -6.86 3.06
C GLY A 92 -12.31 -5.33 2.97
N ARG A 93 -11.14 -4.72 2.73
CA ARG A 93 -10.94 -3.28 2.49
C ARG A 93 -11.24 -2.87 1.05
N SER A 94 -12.34 -3.37 0.48
CA SER A 94 -12.73 -3.06 -0.90
C SER A 94 -12.97 -1.58 -1.14
N GLU A 95 -13.49 -0.84 -0.16
CA GLU A 95 -13.65 0.62 -0.23
C GLU A 95 -12.31 1.36 -0.30
N LEU A 96 -11.32 0.87 0.46
CA LEU A 96 -9.97 1.42 0.44
C LEU A 96 -9.30 1.13 -0.92
N ALA A 97 -9.51 -0.06 -1.46
CA ALA A 97 -9.03 -0.43 -2.79
C ALA A 97 -9.66 0.46 -3.88
N ALA A 98 -10.98 0.68 -3.82
CA ALA A 98 -11.66 1.58 -4.74
C ALA A 98 -11.10 3.01 -4.65
N SER A 99 -10.87 3.51 -3.44
CA SER A 99 -10.25 4.83 -3.23
C SER A 99 -8.83 4.95 -3.79
N VAL A 100 -8.08 3.84 -3.87
CA VAL A 100 -6.75 3.77 -4.47
C VAL A 100 -6.84 3.74 -5.99
N GLU A 101 -7.77 2.94 -6.54
CA GLU A 101 -8.03 2.79 -7.97
C GLU A 101 -8.58 4.08 -8.59
N GLU A 102 -9.48 4.79 -7.89
CA GLU A 102 -9.99 6.10 -8.32
C GLU A 102 -8.89 7.16 -8.38
N GLN A 103 -7.82 6.99 -7.61
CA GLN A 103 -6.71 7.93 -7.58
C GLN A 103 -5.70 7.71 -8.71
N ASP A 104 -5.76 6.56 -9.37
CA ASP A 104 -4.98 6.20 -10.57
C ASP A 104 -5.62 6.73 -11.88
N THR A 105 -6.90 7.16 -11.83
CA THR A 105 -7.71 7.60 -12.99
C THR A 105 -7.60 9.09 -13.34
#